data_AF-A0A529FYJ9-F1
#
_entry.id   AF-A0A529FYJ9-F1
#
_cell.length_a   1.000
_cell.length_b   1.000
_cell.length_c   1.000
_cell.angle_alpha   90.00
_cell.angle_beta   90.00
_cell.angle_gamma   90.00
#
_symmetry.space_group_name_H-M   'P 1'
#
loop_
_entity.id
_entity.type
_entity.pdbx_description
1 polymer ?
#
loop_
_entity_poly.entity_id
_entity_poly.type
_entity_poly.pdbx_seq_one_letter_code
_entity_poly.pdbx_strand_id
1 'polypeptide(L)'
;MGKVTGFLEIDRQVHKYQPASDRIRHFREFTLPMSDKEVEKQAARCMDCGIPFCHGPTGCPIHNQIPDWNDLVYNGDWDNAIRNLHSPNNFPEFTGRICPAPCEEA
;
A
#
# COMPACT_ATOMS: atom_id res chain seq x y z
N MET A 1 -3.32 -9.21 -12.18
CA MET A 1 -2.54 -8.11 -11.59
C MET A 1 -3.17 -6.76 -11.91
N GLY A 2 -4.03 -6.28 -11.02
CA GLY A 2 -4.65 -4.96 -11.11
C GLY A 2 -5.50 -4.75 -12.38
N LYS A 3 -5.88 -3.49 -12.63
CA LYS A 3 -6.51 -3.09 -13.89
C LYS A 3 -5.43 -2.53 -14.81
N VAL A 4 -5.32 -3.05 -16.04
CA VAL A 4 -4.28 -2.64 -17.02
C VAL A 4 -4.20 -1.12 -17.19
N THR A 5 -5.34 -0.43 -17.25
CA THR A 5 -5.43 1.04 -17.37
C THR A 5 -5.71 1.75 -16.03
N GLY A 6 -5.65 1.02 -14.91
CA GLY A 6 -6.01 1.53 -13.59
C GLY A 6 -5.19 2.76 -13.18
N PHE A 7 -3.90 2.78 -13.52
CA PHE A 7 -3.03 3.93 -13.22
C PHE A 7 -3.39 5.21 -13.99
N LEU A 8 -4.03 5.09 -15.16
CA LEU A 8 -4.48 6.21 -16.00
C LEU A 8 -5.84 6.75 -15.57
N GLU A 9 -6.72 5.86 -15.07
CA GLU A 9 -8.10 6.19 -14.75
C GLU A 9 -8.32 6.56 -13.28
N ILE A 10 -7.42 6.14 -12.40
CA ILE A 10 -7.56 6.31 -10.95
C ILE A 10 -6.43 7.19 -10.46
N ASP A 11 -6.80 8.34 -9.92
CA ASP A 11 -5.83 9.26 -9.30
C ASP A 11 -5.25 8.66 -8.01
N ARG A 12 -3.96 8.92 -7.78
CA ARG A 12 -3.29 8.56 -6.52
C ARG A 12 -3.97 9.28 -5.37
N GLN A 13 -4.35 8.51 -4.35
CA GLN A 13 -4.78 9.05 -3.07
C GLN A 13 -3.71 8.80 -2.03
N VAL A 14 -3.53 9.77 -1.14
CA VAL A 14 -2.65 9.65 0.03
C VAL A 14 -3.48 9.67 1.30
N HIS A 15 -2.94 9.13 2.38
CA HIS A 15 -3.61 9.18 3.67
C HIS A 15 -3.95 10.62 4.06
N LYS A 16 -5.17 10.80 4.57
CA LYS A 16 -5.63 12.07 5.13
C LYS A 16 -5.25 12.12 6.61
N TYR A 17 -5.15 13.32 7.13
CA TYR A 17 -4.90 13.56 8.54
C TYR A 17 -6.05 14.33 9.16
N GLN A 18 -6.27 14.12 10.46
CA GLN A 18 -7.12 15.02 11.24
C GLN A 18 -6.60 16.46 11.16
N PRO A 19 -7.48 17.47 11.30
CA PRO A 19 -7.09 18.87 11.33
C PRO A 19 -6.00 19.13 12.37
N ALA A 20 -5.08 20.05 12.06
CA ALA A 20 -3.97 20.40 12.95
C ALA A 20 -4.46 20.83 14.34
N SER A 21 -5.57 21.57 14.41
CA SER A 21 -6.19 22.04 15.66
C SER A 21 -6.60 20.92 16.60
N ASP A 22 -6.90 19.74 16.07
CA ASP A 22 -7.46 18.63 16.81
C ASP A 22 -6.33 17.68 17.25
N ARG A 23 -5.38 17.39 16.35
CA ARG A 23 -4.26 16.47 16.63
C ARG A 23 -3.22 17.02 17.60
N ILE A 24 -3.15 18.33 17.84
CA ILE A 24 -2.25 18.91 18.86
C ILE A 24 -2.75 18.70 20.30
N ARG A 25 -3.98 18.23 20.47
CA ARG A 25 -4.63 18.08 21.80
C ARG A 25 -4.46 16.70 22.41
N HIS A 26 -3.84 15.75 21.69
CA HIS A 26 -3.66 14.37 22.14
C HIS A 26 -2.47 13.67 21.47
N PHE A 27 -2.08 12.51 22.02
CA PHE A 27 -1.02 11.66 21.47
C PHE A 27 -1.55 10.41 20.73
N ARG A 28 -2.86 10.33 20.47
CA ARG A 28 -3.48 9.25 19.69
C ARG A 28 -3.19 9.37 18.19
N GLU A 29 -3.35 8.26 17.47
CA GLU A 29 -3.24 8.21 16.00
C GLU A 29 -4.21 9.24 15.36
N PHE A 30 -3.68 9.99 14.39
CA PHE A 30 -4.41 11.08 13.70
C PHE A 30 -4.47 10.87 12.18
N THR A 31 -3.89 9.78 11.68
CA THR A 31 -4.07 9.30 10.30
C THR A 31 -5.49 8.79 10.13
N LEU A 32 -6.09 9.12 8.99
CA LEU A 32 -7.43 8.64 8.64
C LEU A 32 -7.25 7.50 7.63
N PRO A 33 -7.72 6.27 7.96
CA PRO A 33 -7.66 5.16 7.03
C PRO A 33 -8.55 5.42 5.81
N MET A 34 -8.12 4.91 4.66
CA MET A 34 -8.99 4.83 3.48
C MET A 34 -10.04 3.76 3.71
N SER A 35 -11.21 3.89 3.08
CA SER A 35 -12.19 2.81 3.07
C SER A 35 -11.67 1.61 2.26
N ASP A 36 -12.11 0.40 2.58
CA ASP A 36 -11.68 -0.82 1.86
C ASP A 36 -11.89 -0.68 0.33
N LYS A 37 -13.01 -0.08 -0.09
CA LYS A 37 -13.29 0.21 -1.50
C LYS A 37 -12.31 1.19 -2.15
N GLU A 38 -11.81 2.17 -1.40
CA GLU A 38 -10.78 3.09 -1.89
C GLU A 38 -9.44 2.38 -1.96
N VAL A 39 -9.12 1.51 -1.01
CA VAL A 39 -7.89 0.70 -1.02
C VAL A 39 -7.90 -0.26 -2.22
N GLU A 40 -9.00 -0.95 -2.50
CA GLU A 40 -9.19 -1.80 -3.68
C GLU A 40 -8.95 -1.00 -4.99
N LYS A 41 -9.48 0.23 -5.07
CA LYS A 41 -9.23 1.13 -6.21
C LYS A 41 -7.77 1.54 -6.33
N GLN A 42 -7.08 1.83 -5.22
CA GLN A 42 -5.66 2.17 -5.26
C GLN A 42 -4.80 0.95 -5.65
N ALA A 43 -5.14 -0.25 -5.18
CA ALA A 43 -4.46 -1.49 -5.55
C ALA A 43 -4.60 -1.80 -7.04
N ALA A 44 -5.74 -1.46 -7.65
CA ALA A 44 -5.99 -1.59 -9.08
C ALA A 44 -5.03 -0.79 -9.98
N ARG A 45 -4.28 0.18 -9.41
CA ARG A 45 -3.32 1.02 -10.15
C ARG A 45 -2.00 0.31 -10.44
N CYS A 46 -1.71 -0.83 -9.81
CA CYS A 46 -0.51 -1.60 -10.09
C CYS A 46 -0.51 -2.05 -11.57
N MET A 47 0.59 -1.80 -12.28
CA MET A 47 0.65 -1.94 -13.75
C MET A 47 1.14 -3.31 -14.25
N ASP A 48 1.47 -4.25 -13.36
CA ASP A 48 2.15 -5.50 -13.73
C ASP A 48 3.40 -5.25 -14.60
N CYS A 49 4.38 -4.53 -14.05
CA CYS A 49 5.50 -3.98 -14.81
C CYS A 49 6.43 -5.02 -15.46
N GLY A 50 6.22 -6.33 -15.24
CA GLY A 50 7.09 -7.42 -15.69
C GLY A 50 8.42 -7.50 -14.93
N ILE A 51 9.18 -6.40 -14.89
CA ILE A 51 10.37 -6.22 -14.05
C ILE A 51 10.07 -5.10 -13.04
N PRO A 52 9.50 -5.42 -11.86
CA PRO A 52 9.04 -4.39 -10.95
C PRO A 52 10.18 -3.84 -10.09
N PHE A 53 10.37 -2.52 -10.11
CA PHE A 53 11.40 -1.83 -9.30
C PHE A 53 11.02 -1.70 -7.82
N CYS A 54 9.73 -1.84 -7.51
CA CYS A 54 9.20 -1.70 -6.15
C CYS A 54 9.65 -2.82 -5.20
N HIS A 55 10.03 -3.99 -5.72
CA HIS A 55 10.54 -5.10 -4.90
C HIS A 55 12.07 -5.21 -4.95
N GLY A 56 12.66 -5.87 -3.94
CA GLY A 56 14.08 -6.20 -3.94
C GLY A 56 15.04 -5.01 -3.74
N PRO A 57 16.29 -5.10 -4.25
CA PRO A 57 17.37 -4.18 -3.89
C PRO A 57 17.11 -2.70 -4.22
N THR A 58 16.22 -2.43 -5.17
CA THR A 58 15.89 -1.08 -5.65
C THR A 58 14.75 -0.42 -4.88
N GLY A 59 13.80 -1.21 -4.37
CA GLY A 59 12.58 -0.71 -3.74
C GLY A 59 12.48 -1.15 -2.29
N CYS A 60 11.95 -2.36 -2.04
CA CYS A 60 11.74 -2.85 -0.69
C CYS A 60 12.90 -3.71 -0.17
N PRO A 61 13.61 -3.28 0.90
CA PRO A 61 14.79 -4.01 1.43
C PRO A 61 14.48 -5.41 1.97
N ILE A 62 13.22 -5.68 2.32
CA ILE A 62 12.78 -6.99 2.80
C ILE A 62 12.16 -7.85 1.70
N HIS A 63 12.31 -7.45 0.43
CA HIS A 63 11.86 -8.24 -0.72
C HIS A 63 10.37 -8.56 -0.73
N ASN A 64 9.58 -7.61 -0.23
CA ASN A 64 8.12 -7.66 -0.31
C ASN A 64 7.60 -7.90 -1.74
N GLN A 65 6.62 -8.79 -1.87
CA GLN A 65 5.95 -9.14 -3.13
C GLN A 65 4.80 -8.18 -3.43
N ILE A 66 5.12 -6.88 -3.51
CA ILE A 66 4.12 -5.79 -3.60
C ILE A 66 3.08 -5.98 -4.70
N PRO A 67 3.46 -6.40 -5.93
CA PRO A 67 2.47 -6.60 -6.99
C PRO A 67 1.44 -7.69 -6.64
N ASP A 68 1.87 -8.77 -5.99
CA ASP A 68 1.05 -9.96 -5.72
C ASP A 68 -0.08 -9.65 -4.73
N TRP A 69 0.24 -9.03 -3.57
CA TRP A 69 -0.81 -8.67 -2.62
C TRP A 69 -1.70 -7.54 -3.14
N ASN A 70 -1.20 -6.65 -4.01
CA ASN A 70 -2.04 -5.62 -4.63
C ASN A 70 -3.07 -6.25 -5.56
N ASP A 71 -2.71 -7.30 -6.31
CA ASP A 71 -3.67 -8.05 -7.11
C ASP A 71 -4.70 -8.77 -6.23
N LEU A 72 -4.25 -9.39 -5.13
CA LEU A 72 -5.15 -10.06 -4.19
C LEU A 72 -6.15 -9.06 -3.57
N VAL A 73 -5.68 -7.89 -3.13
CA VAL A 73 -6.53 -6.80 -2.63
C VAL A 73 -7.50 -6.33 -3.71
N TYR A 74 -7.05 -6.12 -4.95
CA TYR A 74 -7.93 -5.71 -6.05
C TYR A 74 -9.06 -6.72 -6.31
N ASN A 75 -8.79 -8.01 -6.13
CA ASN A 75 -9.77 -9.09 -6.28
C ASN A 75 -10.62 -9.33 -5.00
N GLY A 76 -10.40 -8.58 -3.93
CA GLY A 76 -11.11 -8.73 -2.65
C GLY A 76 -10.65 -9.93 -1.81
N ASP A 77 -9.52 -10.56 -2.15
CA ASP A 77 -8.94 -11.70 -1.42
C ASP A 77 -8.00 -11.22 -0.30
N TRP A 78 -8.60 -10.59 0.70
CA TRP A 78 -7.89 -9.98 1.82
C TRP A 78 -7.09 -10.98 2.66
N ASP A 79 -7.62 -12.21 2.82
CA ASP A 79 -6.98 -13.26 3.62
C ASP A 79 -5.67 -13.76 3.00
N ASN A 80 -5.64 -13.94 1.67
CA ASN A 80 -4.39 -14.30 1.00
C ASN A 80 -3.46 -13.08 0.88
N ALA A 81 -4.00 -11.87 0.68
CA ALA A 81 -3.19 -10.66 0.62
C ALA A 81 -2.38 -10.47 1.91
N ILE A 82 -3.01 -10.62 3.09
CA ILE A 82 -2.31 -10.47 4.37
C ILE A 82 -1.31 -11.60 4.63
N ARG A 83 -1.62 -12.84 4.22
CA ARG A 83 -0.67 -13.96 4.30
C ARG A 83 0.56 -13.74 3.41
N ASN A 84 0.35 -13.23 2.20
CA ASN A 84 1.43 -12.89 1.28
C ASN A 84 2.31 -11.78 1.86
N LEU A 85 1.70 -10.69 2.33
CA LEU A 85 2.40 -9.57 2.95
C LEU A 85 3.21 -9.99 4.18
N HIS A 86 2.67 -10.88 5.02
CA HIS A 86 3.40 -11.41 6.18
C HIS A 86 4.51 -12.39 5.83
N SER A 87 4.59 -12.90 4.60
CA SER A 87 5.56 -13.95 4.28
C SER A 87 7.03 -13.47 4.36
N PRO A 88 7.39 -12.24 3.91
CA PRO A 88 8.70 -11.65 4.21
C PRO A 88 8.67 -10.58 5.31
N ASN A 89 7.50 -10.11 5.73
CA ASN A 89 7.35 -8.99 6.66
C ASN A 89 6.66 -9.40 7.96
N ASN A 90 7.42 -9.43 9.04
CA ASN A 90 6.89 -9.79 10.36
C ASN A 90 5.98 -8.70 10.95
N PHE A 91 6.10 -7.44 10.51
CA PHE A 91 5.46 -6.27 11.12
C PHE A 91 4.89 -5.28 10.08
N PRO A 92 4.02 -5.72 9.15
CA PRO A 92 3.46 -4.86 8.11
C PRO A 92 2.68 -3.66 8.66
N GLU A 93 2.04 -3.80 9.81
CA GLU A 93 1.33 -2.74 10.52
C GLU A 93 2.25 -1.63 11.03
N PHE A 94 3.52 -1.95 11.30
CA PHE A 94 4.54 -0.97 11.66
C PHE A 94 5.19 -0.40 10.40
N THR A 95 5.72 -1.27 9.52
CA THR A 95 6.43 -0.80 8.32
C THR A 95 5.52 0.02 7.40
N GLY A 96 4.24 -0.31 7.28
CA GLY A 96 3.29 0.48 6.50
C GLY A 96 3.02 1.89 7.04
N ARG A 97 3.36 2.16 8.32
CA ARG A 97 3.20 3.47 8.95
C ARG A 97 4.49 4.29 8.99
N ILE A 98 5.62 3.65 9.27
CA ILE A 98 6.88 4.36 9.58
C ILE A 98 7.94 4.26 8.48
N CYS A 99 7.80 3.33 7.54
CA CYS A 99 8.77 3.20 6.45
C CYS A 99 8.77 4.48 5.61
N PRO A 100 9.93 5.00 5.20
CA PRO A 100 10.00 6.10 4.24
C PRO A 100 9.53 5.70 2.82
N ALA A 101 9.02 4.47 2.65
CA ALA A 101 8.44 3.93 1.42
C ALA A 101 9.34 4.06 0.17
N PRO A 102 10.60 3.59 0.19
CA PRO A 102 11.48 3.62 -0.99
C PRO A 102 10.88 2.89 -2.20
N CYS A 103 10.02 1.90 -1.96
CA CYS A 103 9.29 1.18 -3.00
C CYS A 103 8.26 2.03 -3.77
N GLU A 104 7.89 3.21 -3.29
CA GLU A 104 7.01 4.16 -4.00
C GLU A 104 7.78 5.14 -4.91
N GLU A 105 9.09 5.29 -4.69
CA GLU A 105 9.97 6.19 -5.46
C GLU A 105 10.86 5.46 -6.48
N ALA A 106 10.91 4.13 -6.41
CA ALA A 106 11.76 3.26 -7.23
C ALA A 106 11.34 3.14 -8.70
#